data_AF-A0A835I5G6-F1
#
_entry.id   AF-A0A835I5G6-F1
#
_cell.length_a   1.000
_cell.length_b   1.000
_cell.length_c   1.000
_cell.angle_alpha   90.00
_cell.angle_beta   90.00
_cell.angle_gamma   90.00
#
_symmetry.space_group_name_H-M   'P 1'
#
loop_
_entity.id
_entity.type
_entity.pdbx_description
1 polymer ?
#
loop_
_entity_poly.entity_id
_entity_poly.type
_entity_poly.pdbx_seq_one_letter_code
_entity_poly.pdbx_strand_id
1 'polypeptide(L)'
;MSEVENVEESNAIDPKHDEDPVLMSIFDASFVSLVKRLETDIRQSIVEVFSHPKSKVAVVPAEMEQKDGESNEDYIKRLKSFAEKQCKELQDLLGRNATLAEDMAKTGGAGVSRSNQANGDKERVQVETLRRDLQEAKQRVELLKSEKTKIETEASMYCNLNAEGREETQKEGEAELNDLLAEQGGETKRKVGGVGGRCGFSS
;
A
#
# COMPACT_ATOMS: atom_id res chain seq x y z
N MET A 1 -17.70 28.15 38.91
CA MET A 1 -17.74 27.10 39.95
C MET A 1 -19.06 26.38 39.78
N SER A 2 -19.03 25.22 39.15
CA SER A 2 -20.17 24.32 38.99
C SER A 2 -20.17 23.37 40.19
N GLU A 3 -21.25 23.40 40.98
CA GLU A 3 -21.55 22.39 41.99
C GLU A 3 -21.59 21.02 41.31
N VAL A 4 -20.61 20.19 41.62
CA VAL A 4 -20.65 18.76 41.36
C VAL A 4 -21.47 18.14 42.47
N GLU A 5 -22.67 17.64 42.13
CA GLU A 5 -23.45 16.79 43.02
C GLU A 5 -22.57 15.63 43.48
N ASN A 6 -22.29 15.62 44.79
CA ASN A 6 -21.62 14.53 45.48
C ASN A 6 -22.61 13.37 45.55
N VAL A 7 -22.62 12.52 44.51
CA VAL A 7 -23.30 11.24 44.55
C VAL A 7 -22.49 10.35 45.50
N GLU A 8 -22.84 10.40 46.79
CA GLU A 8 -22.49 9.39 47.78
C GLU A 8 -23.22 8.09 47.41
N GLU A 9 -22.70 7.38 46.41
CA GLU A 9 -23.14 6.00 46.14
C GLU A 9 -22.31 5.04 46.99
N SER A 10 -22.86 4.77 48.17
CA SER A 10 -22.81 3.46 48.84
C SER A 10 -21.46 2.75 48.84
N ASN A 11 -20.56 3.21 49.72
CA ASN A 11 -19.42 2.41 50.17
C ASN A 11 -19.86 1.35 51.20
N ALA A 12 -20.75 0.46 50.78
CA ALA A 12 -21.18 -0.70 51.54
C ALA A 12 -21.14 -1.94 50.63
N ILE A 13 -19.93 -2.31 50.20
CA ILE A 13 -19.67 -3.70 49.82
C ILE A 13 -19.67 -4.49 51.13
N ASP A 14 -20.84 -5.05 51.45
CA ASP A 14 -21.04 -5.97 52.57
C ASP A 14 -19.96 -7.08 52.51
N PRO A 15 -19.18 -7.29 53.59
CA PRO A 15 -18.15 -8.34 53.62
C PRO A 15 -18.74 -9.76 53.66
N LYS A 16 -20.07 -9.91 53.58
CA LYS A 16 -20.69 -11.20 53.29
C LYS A 16 -20.51 -11.53 51.83
N HIS A 17 -19.33 -12.06 51.55
CA HIS A 17 -19.11 -13.02 50.49
C HIS A 17 -20.11 -14.16 50.73
N ASP A 18 -21.32 -14.01 50.18
CA ASP A 18 -22.22 -15.13 49.92
C ASP A 18 -21.47 -15.97 48.89
N GLU A 19 -20.58 -16.83 49.40
CA GLU A 19 -20.07 -17.97 48.67
C GLU A 19 -21.32 -18.72 48.20
N ASP A 20 -21.67 -18.58 46.92
CA ASP A 20 -22.80 -19.28 46.35
C ASP A 20 -22.60 -20.78 46.65
N PRO A 21 -23.46 -21.40 47.48
CA PRO A 21 -23.25 -22.76 47.96
C PRO A 21 -23.13 -23.77 46.81
N VAL A 22 -23.72 -23.42 45.67
CA VAL A 22 -23.67 -24.20 44.44
C VAL A 22 -22.27 -24.10 43.81
N LEU A 23 -21.67 -22.90 43.74
CA LEU A 23 -20.33 -22.71 43.17
C LEU A 23 -19.25 -23.36 44.05
N MET A 24 -19.36 -23.30 45.39
CA MET A 24 -18.44 -24.00 46.29
C MET A 24 -18.50 -25.53 46.15
N SER A 25 -19.68 -26.08 45.79
CA SER A 25 -19.87 -27.53 45.66
C SER A 25 -19.41 -28.06 44.29
N ILE A 26 -19.32 -27.22 43.26
CA ILE A 26 -18.97 -27.63 41.89
C ILE A 26 -17.46 -27.58 41.68
N PHE A 27 -16.76 -26.66 42.34
CA PHE A 27 -15.33 -26.47 42.17
C PHE A 27 -14.52 -27.16 43.27
N ASP A 28 -13.48 -27.89 42.87
CA ASP A 28 -12.56 -28.51 43.82
C ASP A 28 -11.63 -27.46 44.47
N ALA A 29 -11.02 -27.86 45.60
CA ALA A 29 -10.10 -26.97 46.32
C ALA A 29 -8.93 -26.50 45.45
N SER A 30 -8.50 -27.32 44.50
CA SER A 30 -7.42 -27.00 43.55
C SER A 30 -7.81 -25.82 42.66
N PHE A 31 -9.00 -25.86 42.06
CA PHE A 31 -9.52 -24.79 41.21
C PHE A 31 -9.70 -23.49 41.99
N VAL A 32 -10.29 -23.55 43.18
CA VAL A 32 -10.45 -22.36 44.04
C VAL A 32 -9.10 -21.75 44.40
N SER A 33 -8.09 -22.58 44.69
CA SER A 33 -6.73 -22.10 44.99
C SER A 33 -6.05 -21.43 43.79
N LEU A 34 -6.31 -21.93 42.58
CA LEU A 34 -5.82 -21.35 41.34
C LEU A 34 -6.44 -19.97 41.09
N VAL A 35 -7.76 -19.86 41.23
CA VAL A 35 -8.48 -18.59 41.04
C VAL A 35 -7.99 -17.54 42.03
N LYS A 36 -7.84 -17.89 43.31
CA LYS A 36 -7.32 -16.98 44.35
C LYS A 36 -5.91 -16.49 44.05
N ARG A 37 -5.04 -17.37 43.51
CA ARG A 37 -3.69 -16.99 43.10
C ARG A 37 -3.73 -16.04 41.91
N LEU A 38 -4.47 -16.39 40.86
CA LEU A 38 -4.63 -15.59 39.65
C LEU A 38 -5.17 -14.20 39.97
N GLU A 39 -6.19 -14.13 40.84
CA GLU A 39 -6.76 -12.89 41.31
C GLU A 39 -5.72 -12.00 42.02
N THR A 40 -4.91 -12.60 42.90
CA THR A 40 -3.83 -11.88 43.60
C THR A 40 -2.81 -11.33 42.61
N ASP A 41 -2.41 -12.14 41.63
CA ASP A 41 -1.44 -11.75 40.59
C ASP A 41 -1.99 -10.61 39.71
N ILE A 42 -3.27 -10.69 39.32
CA ILE A 42 -3.95 -9.62 38.55
C ILE A 42 -4.02 -8.33 39.38
N ARG A 43 -4.44 -8.41 40.65
CA ARG A 43 -4.51 -7.23 41.54
C ARG A 43 -3.13 -6.57 41.67
N GLN A 44 -2.08 -7.37 41.88
CA GLN A 44 -0.70 -6.88 41.97
C GLN A 44 -0.24 -6.23 40.66
N SER A 45 -0.53 -6.84 39.52
CA SER A 45 -0.19 -6.31 38.18
C SER A 45 -0.89 -4.96 37.92
N ILE A 46 -2.17 -4.83 38.28
CA ILE A 46 -2.89 -3.56 38.17
C ILE A 46 -2.21 -2.50 39.04
N VAL A 47 -1.93 -2.81 40.31
CA VAL A 47 -1.25 -1.87 41.21
C VAL A 47 0.11 -1.46 40.63
N GLU A 48 0.91 -2.39 40.12
CA GLU A 48 2.22 -2.10 39.52
C GLU A 48 2.12 -1.18 38.30
N VAL A 49 1.19 -1.48 37.38
CA VAL A 49 0.97 -0.71 36.14
C VAL A 49 0.48 0.71 36.45
N PHE A 50 -0.42 0.86 37.42
CA PHE A 50 -1.04 2.14 37.75
C PHE A 50 -0.32 2.93 38.86
N SER A 51 0.62 2.33 39.59
CA SER A 51 1.56 3.05 40.49
C SER A 51 2.57 3.89 39.73
N HIS A 52 2.73 3.60 38.44
CA HIS A 52 3.49 4.43 37.51
C HIS A 52 2.53 4.98 36.43
N PRO A 53 1.57 5.85 36.80
CA PRO A 53 0.79 6.56 35.78
C PRO A 53 1.82 7.17 34.84
N LYS A 54 1.73 6.88 33.53
CA LYS A 54 2.61 7.50 32.52
C LYS A 54 2.48 8.99 32.74
N SER A 55 3.44 9.57 33.46
CA SER A 55 3.41 10.95 33.92
C SER A 55 3.46 11.81 32.67
N LYS A 56 2.27 12.10 32.14
CA LYS A 56 2.05 13.19 31.20
C LYS A 56 1.81 14.48 31.98
N VAL A 57 2.50 14.66 33.11
CA VAL A 57 2.95 16.01 33.42
C VAL A 57 4.01 16.27 32.38
N ALA A 58 3.64 17.01 31.34
CA ALA A 58 4.61 17.67 30.48
C ALA A 58 5.34 18.69 31.36
N VAL A 59 6.26 18.20 32.20
CA VAL A 59 7.27 19.03 32.81
C VAL A 59 8.03 19.56 31.61
N VAL A 60 7.82 20.84 31.32
CA VAL A 60 8.62 21.55 30.35
C VAL A 60 10.06 21.33 30.82
N PRO A 61 10.92 20.67 30.03
CA PRO A 61 12.30 20.43 30.41
C PRO A 61 12.93 21.76 30.83
N ALA A 62 13.79 21.77 31.85
CA ALA A 62 14.43 23.01 32.33
C ALA A 62 15.21 23.73 31.21
N GLU A 63 15.62 22.99 30.18
CA GLU A 63 16.26 23.47 28.96
C GLU A 63 15.31 24.27 28.05
N MET A 64 14.00 24.15 28.23
CA MET A 64 12.99 24.91 27.51
C MET A 64 12.50 26.13 28.29
N GLU A 65 12.88 26.31 29.55
CA GLU A 65 12.56 27.52 30.32
C GLU A 65 13.57 28.64 30.00
N GLN A 66 13.11 29.89 29.93
CA GLN A 66 13.99 31.05 29.75
C GLN A 66 14.77 31.28 31.04
N LYS A 67 16.10 31.45 30.92
CA LYS A 67 16.96 31.63 32.09
C LYS A 67 16.90 33.07 32.60
N ASP A 68 17.11 33.26 33.91
CA ASP A 68 17.17 34.59 34.51
C ASP A 68 18.25 35.46 33.84
N GLY A 69 17.85 36.61 33.31
CA GLY A 69 18.75 37.54 32.59
C GLY A 69 19.08 37.16 31.15
N GLU A 70 18.49 36.08 30.60
CA GLU A 70 18.65 35.71 29.20
C GLU A 70 17.79 36.60 28.29
N SER A 71 18.40 37.18 27.25
CA SER A 71 17.66 37.95 26.26
C SER A 71 16.71 37.05 25.47
N ASN A 72 15.60 37.59 24.98
CA ASN A 72 14.65 36.83 24.15
C ASN A 72 15.33 36.24 22.90
N GLU A 73 16.31 36.93 22.33
CA GLU A 73 17.04 36.46 21.14
C GLU A 73 17.90 35.23 21.48
N ASP A 74 18.60 35.27 22.61
CA ASP A 74 19.45 34.16 23.06
C ASP A 74 18.61 32.95 23.47
N TYR A 75 17.48 33.19 24.14
CA TYR A 75 16.51 32.15 24.50
C TYR A 75 15.99 31.42 23.25
N ILE A 76 15.57 32.16 22.21
CA ILE A 76 15.10 31.57 20.95
C ILE A 76 16.22 30.79 20.26
N LYS A 77 17.45 31.31 20.21
CA LYS A 77 18.60 30.59 19.63
C LYS A 77 18.86 29.28 20.36
N ARG A 78 18.89 29.30 21.70
CA ARG A 78 19.08 28.11 22.53
C ARG A 78 17.97 27.08 22.32
N LEU A 79 16.71 27.52 22.26
CA LEU A 79 15.58 26.64 22.03
C LEU A 79 15.64 25.98 20.64
N LYS A 80 16.04 26.72 19.60
CA LYS A 80 16.26 26.16 18.26
C LYS A 80 17.37 25.12 18.25
N SER A 81 18.52 25.44 18.84
CA SER A 81 19.64 24.48 18.94
C SER A 81 19.28 23.23 19.74
N PHE A 82 18.48 23.37 20.80
CA PHE A 82 17.95 22.25 21.57
C PHE A 82 17.03 21.37 20.71
N ALA A 83 16.06 21.95 20.02
CA ALA A 83 15.16 21.22 19.14
C ALA A 83 15.90 20.47 18.03
N GLU A 84 16.89 21.12 17.38
CA GLU A 84 17.75 20.49 16.38
C GLU A 84 18.55 19.32 16.95
N LYS A 85 19.07 19.45 18.18
CA LYS A 85 19.79 18.36 18.86
C LYS A 85 18.87 17.18 19.13
N GLN A 86 17.65 17.42 19.61
CA GLN A 86 16.67 16.36 19.88
C GLN A 86 16.23 15.65 18.59
N CYS A 87 16.06 16.37 17.48
CA CYS A 87 15.78 15.75 16.19
C CYS A 87 16.90 14.81 15.73
N LYS A 88 18.17 15.22 15.90
CA LYS A 88 19.32 14.36 15.58
C LYS A 88 19.37 13.12 16.46
N GLU A 89 19.16 13.28 17.77
CA GLU A 89 19.16 12.16 18.71
C GLU A 89 18.05 11.14 18.41
N LEU A 90 16.85 11.62 18.06
CA LEU A 90 15.74 10.77 17.61
C LEU A 90 16.06 10.04 16.30
N GLN A 91 16.69 10.72 15.34
CA GLN A 91 17.11 10.11 14.09
C GLN A 91 18.16 9.00 14.31
N ASP A 92 19.15 9.24 15.17
CA ASP A 92 20.16 8.25 15.54
C ASP A 92 19.54 7.06 16.28
N LEU A 93 18.54 7.31 17.13
CA LEU A 93 17.83 6.25 17.85
C LEU A 93 16.98 5.41 16.88
N LEU A 94 16.29 6.05 15.93
CA LEU A 94 15.54 5.36 14.88
C LEU A 94 16.46 4.48 14.02
N GLY A 95 17.64 4.99 13.63
CA GLY A 95 18.63 4.22 12.88
C GLY A 95 19.10 2.99 13.66
N ARG A 96 19.47 3.16 14.94
CA ARG A 96 19.86 2.05 15.82
C ARG A 96 18.74 1.03 16.02
N ASN A 97 17.51 1.49 16.22
CA ASN A 97 16.35 0.60 16.38
C ASN A 97 16.06 -0.19 15.11
N ALA A 98 16.23 0.41 13.93
CA ALA A 98 16.07 -0.29 12.65
C ALA A 98 17.10 -1.42 12.50
N THR A 99 18.37 -1.13 12.80
CA THR A 99 19.44 -2.15 12.79
C THR A 99 19.18 -3.25 13.82
N LEU A 100 18.78 -2.88 15.05
CA LEU A 100 18.47 -3.84 16.09
C LEU A 100 17.28 -4.74 15.71
N ALA A 101 16.23 -4.18 15.10
CA ALA A 101 15.09 -4.94 14.61
C ALA A 101 15.49 -5.93 13.50
N GLU A 102 16.39 -5.52 12.60
CA GLU A 102 16.95 -6.39 11.58
C GLU A 102 17.79 -7.53 12.20
N ASP A 103 18.63 -7.22 13.18
CA ASP A 103 19.46 -8.21 13.87
C ASP A 103 18.61 -9.18 14.70
N MET A 104 17.55 -8.71 15.34
CA MET A 104 16.57 -9.55 16.02
C MET A 104 15.82 -10.47 15.05
N ALA A 105 15.47 -9.98 13.84
CA ALA A 105 14.85 -10.81 12.81
C ALA A 105 15.81 -11.89 12.28
N LYS A 106 17.10 -11.57 12.13
CA LYS A 106 18.14 -12.53 11.72
C LYS A 106 18.43 -13.57 12.81
N THR A 107 18.49 -13.15 14.08
CA THR A 107 18.84 -14.01 15.22
C THR A 107 17.65 -14.85 15.70
N GLY A 108 16.43 -14.31 15.60
CA GLY A 108 15.17 -14.98 15.96
C GLY A 108 14.86 -16.22 15.10
N GLY A 109 15.54 -16.39 13.95
CA GLY A 109 15.45 -17.59 13.13
C GLY A 109 16.32 -18.78 13.59
N ALA A 110 17.26 -18.57 14.50
CA ALA A 110 18.27 -19.58 14.86
C ALA A 110 18.17 -20.12 16.30
N GLY A 111 17.33 -19.53 17.17
CA GLY A 111 17.54 -19.60 18.61
C GLY A 111 16.44 -20.13 19.54
N VAL A 112 15.30 -20.66 19.07
CA VAL A 112 14.30 -21.25 19.98
C VAL A 112 14.04 -22.71 19.63
N SER A 113 14.80 -23.58 20.26
CA SER A 113 14.41 -24.97 20.42
C SER A 113 13.23 -25.09 21.39
N ARG A 114 12.24 -25.90 20.98
CA ARG A 114 11.55 -26.87 21.84
C ARG A 114 10.45 -26.32 22.79
N SER A 115 9.25 -26.05 22.26
CA SER A 115 8.03 -26.26 23.06
C SER A 115 6.73 -26.48 22.24
N ASN A 116 6.51 -25.85 21.07
CA ASN A 116 5.23 -26.00 20.36
C ASN A 116 5.40 -26.35 18.86
N GLN A 117 5.61 -27.63 18.56
CA GLN A 117 5.92 -28.15 17.21
C GLN A 117 4.72 -28.47 16.30
N ALA A 118 3.50 -28.00 16.57
CA ALA A 118 2.35 -28.35 15.71
C ALA A 118 1.89 -27.24 14.74
N ASN A 119 2.04 -25.95 15.09
CA ASN A 119 1.47 -24.84 14.31
C ASN A 119 2.50 -23.94 13.63
N GLY A 120 3.69 -23.75 14.21
CA GLY A 120 4.72 -22.85 13.65
C GLY A 120 5.33 -23.33 12.33
N ASP A 121 5.49 -24.65 12.16
CA ASP A 121 6.00 -25.22 10.90
C ASP A 121 5.02 -25.02 9.75
N LYS A 122 3.71 -25.10 10.01
CA LYS A 122 2.68 -24.86 9.00
C LYS A 122 2.60 -23.40 8.60
N GLU A 123 2.80 -22.47 9.52
CA GLU A 123 2.84 -21.03 9.25
C GLU A 123 4.11 -20.62 8.49
N ARG A 124 5.27 -21.13 8.89
CA ARG A 124 6.53 -20.92 8.17
C ARG A 124 6.49 -21.46 6.75
N VAL A 125 5.93 -22.66 6.55
CA VAL A 125 5.75 -23.25 5.22
C VAL A 125 4.79 -22.43 4.36
N GLN A 126 3.73 -21.86 4.94
CA GLN A 126 2.81 -20.98 4.22
C GLN A 126 3.48 -19.67 3.79
N VAL A 127 4.24 -19.03 4.67
CA VAL A 127 4.97 -17.79 4.36
C VAL A 127 6.00 -18.03 3.25
N GLU A 128 6.74 -19.14 3.30
CA GLU A 128 7.70 -19.50 2.24
C GLU A 128 7.03 -19.86 0.91
N THR A 129 5.85 -20.50 0.96
CA THR A 129 5.05 -20.78 -0.25
C THR A 129 4.56 -19.49 -0.89
N LEU A 130 3.96 -18.58 -0.12
CA LEU A 130 3.49 -17.29 -0.62
C LEU A 130 4.64 -16.44 -1.19
N ARG A 131 5.82 -16.50 -0.58
CA ARG A 131 7.01 -15.79 -1.06
C ARG A 131 7.46 -16.32 -2.42
N ARG A 132 7.44 -17.65 -2.62
CA ARG A 132 7.76 -18.29 -3.89
C ARG A 132 6.72 -17.95 -4.96
N ASP A 133 5.44 -18.06 -4.64
CA ASP A 133 4.34 -17.76 -5.54
C ASP A 133 4.39 -16.29 -6.01
N LEU A 134 4.71 -15.37 -5.09
CA LEU A 134 4.89 -13.95 -5.42
C LEU A 134 6.06 -13.71 -6.38
N GLN A 135 7.17 -14.43 -6.18
CA GLN A 135 8.33 -14.35 -7.08
C GLN A 135 8.02 -14.94 -8.46
N GLU A 136 7.32 -16.08 -8.53
CA GLU A 136 6.88 -16.70 -9.77
C GLU A 136 5.87 -15.82 -10.53
N ALA A 137 4.89 -15.24 -9.81
CA ALA A 137 3.93 -14.32 -10.39
C ALA A 137 4.62 -13.07 -10.97
N LYS A 138 5.63 -12.54 -10.26
CA LYS A 138 6.42 -11.40 -10.73
C LYS A 138 7.14 -11.72 -12.05
N GLN A 139 7.76 -12.90 -12.15
CA GLN A 139 8.43 -13.34 -13.38
C GLN A 139 7.44 -13.55 -14.53
N ARG A 140 6.26 -14.13 -14.26
CA ARG A 140 5.21 -14.29 -15.27
C ARG A 140 4.71 -12.95 -15.80
N VAL A 141 4.53 -11.95 -14.93
CA VAL A 141 4.13 -10.59 -15.33
C VAL A 141 5.19 -9.93 -16.21
N GLU A 142 6.47 -10.12 -15.90
CA GLU A 142 7.56 -9.58 -16.71
C GLU A 142 7.60 -10.20 -18.11
N LEU A 143 7.42 -11.53 -18.20
CA LEU A 143 7.32 -12.23 -19.48
C LEU A 143 6.12 -11.77 -20.30
N LEU A 144 4.93 -11.69 -19.70
CA LEU A 144 3.71 -11.19 -20.37
C LEU A 144 3.85 -9.74 -20.84
N LYS A 145 4.57 -8.88 -20.10
CA LYS A 145 4.86 -7.51 -20.57
C LYS A 145 5.72 -7.53 -21.84
N SER A 146 6.75 -8.37 -21.89
CA SER A 146 7.59 -8.48 -23.09
C SER A 146 6.80 -9.02 -24.30
N GLU A 147 5.97 -10.04 -24.09
CA GLU A 147 5.11 -10.60 -25.14
C GLU A 147 4.07 -9.59 -25.62
N LYS A 148 3.45 -8.83 -24.71
CA LYS A 148 2.55 -7.73 -25.06
C LYS A 148 3.24 -6.71 -25.97
N THR A 149 4.44 -6.26 -25.63
CA THR A 149 5.17 -5.29 -26.47
C THR A 149 5.49 -5.86 -27.84
N LYS A 150 5.86 -7.15 -27.93
CA LYS A 150 6.10 -7.83 -29.19
C LYS A 150 4.83 -7.88 -30.06
N ILE A 151 3.71 -8.32 -29.50
CA ILE A 151 2.42 -8.37 -30.21
C ILE A 151 1.98 -6.96 -30.63
N GLU A 152 2.16 -5.93 -29.80
CA GLU A 152 1.84 -4.55 -30.16
C GLU A 152 2.68 -4.05 -31.35
N THR A 153 3.98 -4.38 -31.39
CA THR A 153 4.83 -4.04 -32.55
C THR A 153 4.44 -4.80 -33.81
N GLU A 154 4.12 -6.10 -33.71
CA GLU A 154 3.65 -6.90 -34.83
C GLU A 154 2.31 -6.38 -35.37
N ALA A 155 1.36 -6.06 -34.48
CA ALA A 155 0.08 -5.47 -34.86
C ALA A 155 0.26 -4.12 -35.56
N SER A 156 1.16 -3.27 -35.06
CA SER A 156 1.48 -2.00 -35.73
C SER A 156 2.08 -2.22 -37.12
N MET A 157 2.96 -3.22 -37.30
CA MET A 157 3.52 -3.55 -38.60
C MET A 157 2.42 -4.00 -39.58
N TYR A 158 1.52 -4.90 -39.17
CA TYR A 158 0.41 -5.33 -40.02
C TYR A 158 -0.56 -4.20 -40.38
N CYS A 159 -0.87 -3.30 -39.43
CA CYS A 159 -1.67 -2.12 -39.71
C CYS A 159 -1.01 -1.20 -40.74
N ASN A 160 0.31 -0.98 -40.64
CA ASN A 160 1.05 -0.16 -41.60
C ASN A 160 1.06 -0.80 -43.00
N LEU A 161 1.38 -2.10 -43.10
CA LEU A 161 1.37 -2.81 -44.38
C LEU A 161 -0.02 -2.80 -45.03
N ASN A 162 -1.08 -2.93 -44.23
CA ASN A 162 -2.45 -2.87 -44.74
C ASN A 162 -2.87 -1.45 -45.16
N ALA A 163 -2.31 -0.41 -44.54
CA ALA A 163 -2.50 0.98 -44.96
C ALA A 163 -1.74 1.25 -46.28
N GLU A 164 -0.50 0.80 -46.40
CA GLU A 164 0.31 0.90 -47.61
C GLU A 164 -0.36 0.19 -48.81
N GLY A 165 -0.83 -1.05 -48.63
CA GLY A 165 -1.55 -1.77 -49.69
C GLY A 165 -2.88 -1.12 -50.10
N ARG A 166 -3.56 -0.40 -49.19
CA ARG A 166 -4.75 0.39 -49.53
C ARG A 166 -4.40 1.63 -50.34
N GLU A 167 -3.30 2.30 -50.02
CA GLU A 167 -2.83 3.43 -50.81
C GLU A 167 -2.39 3.01 -52.21
N GLU A 168 -1.72 1.85 -52.35
CA GLU A 168 -1.32 1.32 -53.66
C GLU A 168 -2.53 0.97 -54.52
N THR A 169 -3.51 0.22 -53.98
CA THR A 169 -4.74 -0.12 -54.70
C THR A 169 -5.58 1.11 -55.06
N GLN A 170 -5.57 2.16 -54.23
CA GLN A 170 -6.22 3.43 -54.56
C GLN A 170 -5.49 4.14 -55.71
N LYS A 171 -4.15 4.20 -55.69
CA LYS A 171 -3.35 4.81 -56.77
C LYS A 171 -3.53 4.06 -58.10
N GLU A 172 -3.59 2.73 -58.06
CA GLU A 172 -3.87 1.91 -59.25
C GLU A 172 -5.29 2.18 -59.80
N GLY A 173 -6.31 2.25 -58.94
CA GLY A 173 -7.67 2.58 -59.37
C GLY A 173 -7.79 4.01 -59.94
N GLU A 174 -7.06 4.98 -59.39
CA GLU A 174 -6.98 6.34 -59.94
C GLU A 174 -6.27 6.38 -61.30
N ALA A 175 -5.24 5.56 -61.50
CA ALA A 175 -4.56 5.42 -62.79
C ALA A 175 -5.48 4.80 -63.85
N GLU A 176 -6.19 3.71 -63.53
CA GLU A 176 -7.15 3.08 -64.44
C GLU A 176 -8.29 4.03 -64.84
N LEU A 177 -8.80 4.83 -63.88
CA LEU A 177 -9.84 5.82 -64.15
C LEU A 177 -9.34 6.92 -65.10
N ASN A 178 -8.09 7.38 -64.91
CA ASN A 178 -7.46 8.37 -65.78
C ASN A 178 -7.23 7.84 -67.21
N ASP A 179 -6.83 6.58 -67.36
CA ASP A 179 -6.65 5.94 -68.66
C ASP A 179 -7.99 5.79 -69.41
N LEU A 180 -9.05 5.35 -68.73
CA LEU A 180 -10.42 5.29 -69.28
C LEU A 180 -10.92 6.67 -69.74
N LEU A 181 -10.65 7.72 -68.98
CA LEU A 181 -11.00 9.10 -69.36
C LEU A 181 -10.19 9.58 -70.59
N ALA A 182 -8.92 9.20 -70.70
CA ALA A 182 -8.10 9.51 -71.86
C ALA A 182 -8.59 8.82 -73.14
N GLU A 183 -9.05 7.57 -73.04
CA GLU A 183 -9.66 6.83 -74.16
C GLU A 183 -10.96 7.49 -74.63
N GLN A 184 -11.85 7.88 -73.71
CA GLN A 184 -13.08 8.61 -74.06
C GLN A 184 -12.80 9.99 -74.65
N GLY A 185 -11.78 10.70 -74.15
CA GLY A 185 -11.30 11.96 -74.72
C GLY A 185 -10.72 11.81 -76.14
N GLY A 186 -10.08 10.68 -76.43
CA GLY A 186 -9.61 10.31 -77.76
C GLY A 186 -10.74 9.89 -78.72
N GLU A 187 -11.73 9.16 -78.23
CA GLU A 187 -12.92 8.76 -79.00
C GLU A 187 -13.84 9.93 -79.35
N THR A 188 -14.05 10.86 -78.42
CA THR A 188 -14.81 12.09 -78.66
C THR A 188 -14.12 12.98 -79.70
N LYS A 189 -12.79 13.13 -79.66
CA LYS A 189 -12.03 13.83 -80.72
C LYS A 189 -12.13 13.14 -82.09
N ARG A 190 -12.08 11.79 -82.14
CA ARG A 190 -12.26 11.01 -83.38
C ARG A 190 -13.69 11.12 -83.94
N LYS A 191 -14.70 11.19 -83.08
CA LYS A 191 -16.11 11.32 -83.48
C LYS A 191 -16.48 12.74 -83.93
N VAL A 192 -15.87 13.78 -83.36
CA VAL A 192 -16.04 15.18 -83.80
C VAL A 192 -15.26 15.48 -85.09
N GLY A 193 -14.13 14.81 -85.34
CA GLY A 193 -13.39 14.91 -86.61
C GLY A 193 -14.01 14.13 -87.79
N GLY A 194 -14.98 13.24 -87.53
CA GLY A 194 -15.58 12.34 -88.53
C GLY A 194 -16.91 12.81 -89.13
N VAL A 195 -17.46 13.95 -88.71
CA VAL A 195 -18.69 14.53 -89.29
C VAL A 195 -18.31 15.69 -90.22
N GLY A 196 -17.60 15.36 -91.29
CA GLY A 196 -17.17 16.30 -92.33
C GLY A 196 -17.07 15.58 -93.67
N GLY A 197 -18.22 15.20 -94.26
CA GLY A 197 -18.20 14.60 -95.59
C GLY A 197 -19.56 14.14 -96.12
N ARG A 198 -20.06 14.88 -97.12
CA ARG A 198 -21.17 14.60 -98.06
C ARG A 198 -22.59 14.95 -97.60
N CYS A 199 -22.95 16.22 -97.80
CA CYS A 199 -24.28 16.58 -98.24
C CYS A 199 -24.27 16.60 -99.78
N GLY A 200 -24.84 15.57 -100.41
CA GLY A 200 -25.30 15.67 -101.79
C GLY A 200 -26.67 16.36 -101.79
N PHE A 201 -26.82 17.41 -102.59
CA PHE A 201 -28.13 18.00 -102.88
C PHE A 201 -28.41 17.77 -104.37
N SER A 202 -29.48 17.04 -104.65
CA SER A 202 -30.00 16.76 -105.98
C SER A 202 -31.11 17.77 -106.30
N SER A 203 -31.00 18.45 -107.44
CA SER A 203 -32.10 18.80 -108.37
C SER A 203 -31.48 19.32 -109.66
#